data_AF-U7QHT8-F1
#
_entry.id   AF-U7QHT8-F1
#
_cell.length_a   1.000
_cell.length_b   1.000
_cell.length_c   1.000
_cell.angle_alpha   90.00
_cell.angle_beta   90.00
_cell.angle_gamma   90.00
#
_symmetry.space_group_name_H-M   'P 1'
#
loop_
_entity.id
_entity.type
_entity.pdbx_description
1 polymer ?
#
loop_
_entity_poly.entity_id
_entity_poly.type
_entity_poly.pdbx_seq_one_letter_code
_entity_poly.pdbx_strand_id
1 'polypeptide(L)' 'MVIALGNIEIGEEFTFFYPSTEWSMDRGFDCICQSENCLEYIQGASHLPPNVLKKYKLSQYIQQKLKKDDDKNAL' A
#
# COMPACT_ATOMS: atom_id res chain seq x y z
N MET A 1 -2.99 -11.06 -6.13
CA MET A 1 -1.90 -12.05 -6.01
C MET A 1 -0.80 -11.43 -5.17
N VAL A 2 -0.42 -12.07 -4.07
CA VAL A 2 0.66 -11.62 -3.18
C VAL A 2 1.94 -12.34 -3.58
N ILE A 3 3.06 -11.63 -3.50
CA ILE A 3 4.41 -12.16 -3.78
C ILE A 3 5.35 -11.74 -2.66
N ALA A 4 6.34 -12.57 -2.36
CA ALA A 4 7.41 -12.18 -1.46
C ALA A 4 8.29 -11.09 -2.11
N LEU A 5 8.67 -10.06 -1.32
CA LEU A 5 9.54 -8.98 -1.78
C LEU A 5 11.02 -9.27 -1.51
N GLY A 6 11.31 -10.31 -0.72
CA GLY A 6 12.64 -10.78 -0.38
C GLY A 6 12.57 -12.20 0.18
N ASN A 7 13.72 -12.69 0.65
CA ASN A 7 13.77 -13.94 1.41
C ASN A 7 13.01 -13.77 2.73
N ILE A 8 12.39 -14.84 3.20
CA ILE A 8 11.67 -14.86 4.48
C ILE A 8 12.23 -16.03 5.28
N GLU A 9 12.75 -15.74 6.46
CA GLU A 9 13.43 -16.74 7.30
C GLU A 9 12.42 -17.59 8.10
N ILE A 10 12.87 -18.76 8.58
CA ILE A 10 12.03 -19.63 9.40
C ILE A 10 11.70 -18.90 10.71
N GLY A 11 10.40 -18.72 10.98
CA GLY A 11 9.90 -18.02 12.17
C GLY A 11 9.72 -16.52 11.98
N GLU A 12 10.04 -15.97 10.82
CA GLU A 12 9.76 -14.57 10.47
C GLU A 12 8.26 -14.38 10.18
N GLU A 13 7.69 -13.29 10.70
CA GLU A 13 6.30 -12.93 10.45
C GLU A 13 6.12 -12.42 9.01
N PHE A 14 5.09 -12.91 8.32
CA PHE A 14 4.73 -12.38 7.02
C PHE A 14 4.07 -11.02 7.19
N THR A 15 4.71 -9.99 6.63
CA THR A 15 4.18 -8.63 6.64
C THR A 15 3.55 -8.29 5.29
N PHE A 16 2.52 -7.45 5.33
CA PHE A 16 1.77 -7.06 4.15
C PHE A 16 1.45 -5.57 4.17
N PHE A 17 1.81 -4.87 3.08
CA PHE A 17 1.46 -3.47 2.89
C PHE A 17 0.10 -3.38 2.20
N TYR A 18 -0.98 -3.25 2.97
CA TYR A 18 -2.37 -3.17 2.45
C TYR A 18 -2.54 -2.16 1.28
N PRO A 19 -1.97 -0.95 1.31
CA PRO A 19 -2.09 -0.04 0.18
C PRO A 19 -1.44 -0.52 -1.14
N SER A 20 -0.73 -1.65 -1.15
CA SER A 20 -0.19 -2.26 -2.38
C SER A 20 -1.24 -2.97 -3.24
N THR A 21 -2.36 -3.43 -2.66
CA THR A 21 -3.46 -4.07 -3.41
C THR A 21 -4.83 -3.45 -3.16
N GLU A 22 -5.01 -2.69 -2.08
CA GLU A 22 -6.29 -2.15 -1.65
C GLU A 22 -6.36 -0.66 -1.99
N TRP A 23 -7.31 -0.29 -2.84
CA TRP A 23 -7.48 1.11 -3.25
C TRP A 23 -8.09 1.94 -2.11
N SER A 24 -9.24 1.52 -1.61
CA SER A 24 -9.92 2.09 -0.46
C SER A 24 -10.49 0.94 0.36
N MET A 25 -10.47 1.07 1.69
CA MET A 25 -10.93 0.05 2.62
C MET A 25 -12.22 0.51 3.30
N ASP A 26 -13.16 -0.42 3.50
CA ASP A 26 -14.44 -0.11 4.16
C ASP A 26 -14.26 0.42 5.60
N ARG A 27 -13.23 -0.09 6.30
CA ARG A 27 -12.79 0.43 7.60
C ARG A 27 -11.27 0.44 7.69
N GLY A 28 -10.73 1.59 8.07
CA GLY A 28 -9.32 1.73 8.42
C GLY A 28 -9.00 1.22 9.82
N PHE A 29 -7.71 1.23 10.16
CA PHE A 29 -7.21 0.80 11.46
C PHE A 29 -5.85 1.43 11.81
N ASP A 30 -5.58 1.53 13.12
CA ASP A 30 -4.26 1.92 13.65
C ASP A 30 -3.24 0.80 13.43
N CYS A 31 -2.16 1.12 12.73
CA CYS A 31 -1.11 0.19 12.37
C CYS A 31 -0.18 -0.07 13.54
N ILE A 32 0.10 -1.35 13.78
CA ILE A 32 0.99 -1.81 14.84
C ILE A 32 2.26 -2.48 14.28
N CYS A 33 2.65 -2.17 13.04
CA CYS A 33 3.77 -2.84 12.36
C CYS A 33 5.16 -2.47 12.92
N GLN A 34 5.25 -1.41 13.74
CA GLN A 34 6.48 -0.95 14.40
C GLN A 34 7.64 -0.59 13.45
N SER A 35 7.39 -0.46 12.15
CA SER A 35 8.38 0.03 11.20
C SER A 35 8.74 1.49 11.48
N GLU A 36 10.00 1.87 11.29
CA GLU A 36 10.45 3.27 11.34
C GLU A 36 9.69 4.18 10.36
N ASN A 37 9.16 3.61 9.27
CA ASN A 37 8.38 4.32 8.26
C ASN A 37 6.88 3.95 8.33
N CYS A 38 6.36 3.67 9.53
CA CYS A 38 4.95 3.37 9.74
C CYS A 38 4.06 4.53 9.26
N LEU A 39 2.91 4.20 8.67
CA LEU A 39 1.92 5.19 8.22
C LEU A 39 0.90 5.58 9.29
N GLU A 40 1.02 5.01 10.50
CA GLU A 40 0.13 5.17 11.65
C GLU A 40 -1.29 4.65 11.42
N TYR A 41 -2.02 5.14 10.42
CA TYR A 41 -3.39 4.73 10.13
C TYR A 41 -3.56 4.26 8.67
N ILE A 42 -4.13 3.06 8.48
CA ILE A 42 -4.24 2.41 7.17
C ILE A 42 -5.67 2.49 6.65
N GLN A 43 -5.85 3.00 5.43
CA GLN A 43 -7.16 3.13 4.75
C GLN A 43 -7.12 2.77 3.24
N GLY A 44 -6.03 2.17 2.75
CA GLY A 44 -5.82 1.89 1.34
C GLY A 44 -5.09 3.00 0.57
N ALA A 45 -4.72 2.71 -0.67
CA ALA A 45 -3.85 3.52 -1.52
C ALA A 45 -4.38 4.92 -1.82
N SER A 46 -5.68 5.09 -2.00
CA SER A 46 -6.29 6.38 -2.37
C SER A 46 -6.12 7.47 -1.32
N HIS A 47 -5.77 7.10 -0.10
CA HIS A 47 -5.58 8.00 1.02
C HIS A 47 -4.11 8.39 1.24
N LEU A 48 -3.20 7.88 0.40
CA LEU A 48 -1.77 8.15 0.52
C LEU A 48 -1.27 9.07 -0.58
N PRO A 49 -0.35 10.00 -0.25
CA PRO A 49 0.33 10.80 -1.26
C PRO A 49 1.06 9.92 -2.30
N PRO A 50 1.02 10.26 -3.60
CA PRO A 50 1.67 9.46 -4.64
C PRO A 50 3.17 9.25 -4.42
N ASN A 51 3.87 10.20 -3.81
CA ASN A 51 5.29 10.08 -3.47
C ASN A 51 5.57 9.03 -2.38
N VAL A 52 4.61 8.74 -1.50
CA VAL A 52 4.71 7.64 -0.53
C VAL A 52 4.54 6.31 -1.26
N LEU A 53 3.51 6.18 -2.09
CA LEU A 53 3.21 4.95 -2.83
C LEU A 53 4.33 4.54 -3.80
N LYS A 54 5.04 5.51 -4.40
CA LYS A 54 6.20 5.27 -5.28
C LYS A 54 7.36 4.53 -4.60
N LYS A 55 7.40 4.49 -3.26
CA LYS A 55 8.42 3.74 -2.51
C LYS A 55 8.14 2.24 -2.42
N TYR A 56 6.94 1.78 -2.80
CA TYR A 56 6.50 0.41 -2.62
C TYR A 56 6.21 -0.29 -3.95
N LYS A 57 6.30 -1.63 -3.96
CA LYS A 57 5.85 -2.43 -5.08
C LYS A 57 4.32 -2.53 -5.06
N LEU A 58 3.69 -1.89 -6.03
CA LEU A 58 2.22 -1.85 -6.16
C LEU A 58 1.74 -2.91 -7.13
N SER A 59 0.56 -3.46 -6.88
CA SER A 59 -0.11 -4.34 -7.84
C SER A 59 -0.54 -3.59 -9.09
N GLN A 60 -0.75 -4.34 -10.18
CA GLN A 60 -1.26 -3.77 -11.43
C GLN A 60 -2.58 -3.02 -11.24
N TYR A 61 -3.45 -3.51 -10.34
CA TYR A 61 -4.71 -2.86 -10.01
C TYR A 61 -4.49 -1.45 -9.43
N ILE A 62 -3.62 -1.31 -8.43
CA ILE A 62 -3.32 0.00 -7.82
C ILE A 62 -2.63 0.94 -8.83
N GLN A 63 -1.68 0.42 -9.61
CA GLN A 63 -1.02 1.21 -10.66
C GLN A 63 -2.03 1.77 -11.68
N GLN A 64 -3.01 0.96 -12.10
CA GLN A 64 -4.06 1.40 -13.02
C GLN A 64 -5.01 2.43 -12.39
N LYS A 65 -5.33 2.29 -11.11
CA LYS A 65 -6.15 3.25 -10.37
C LYS A 65 -5.47 4.61 -10.24
N LEU A 66 -4.19 4.62 -9.87
CA LEU A 66 -3.41 5.86 -9.75
C LEU A 66 -3.38 6.64 -11.06
N LYS A 67 -3.11 5.98 -12.19
CA LYS A 67 -3.15 6.63 -13.52
C LYS A 67 -4.49 7.31 -13.80
N LYS A 68 -5.59 6.60 -13.53
CA LYS A 68 -6.95 7.13 -13.74
C LYS A 68 -7.31 8.28 -12.80
N ASP A 69 -6.72 8.32 -11.60
CA ASP A 69 -6.97 9.37 -10.63
C ASP A 69 -6.16 10.64 -10.97
N ASP A 70 -4.88 10.46 -11.34
CA ASP A 70 -4.03 11.53 -11.85
C ASP A 70 -4.66 12.22 -13.09
N ASP A 71 -5.18 11.42 -14.04
CA ASP A 71 -5.85 11.94 -15.25
C ASP A 71 -7.14 12.73 -14.92
N LYS A 72 -7.84 12.39 -13.83
CA LYS A 72 -9.04 13.11 -13.37
C LYS A 72 -8.70 14.41 -12.65
N ASN A 73 -7.62 14.41 -11.87
CA ASN A 73 -7.20 15.59 -11.11
C ASN A 73 -6.44 16.62 -11.97
N ALA A 74 -6.09 16.26 -13.22
CA ALA A 74 -5.47 17.14 -14.21
C ALA A 74 -6.48 17.86 -15.15
N LEU A 75 -7.78 17.57 -14.99
CA LEU A 75 -8.92 18.23 -15.66
C LEU A 75 -9.63 19.18 -14.72
#